data_AF-A0A7V9M853-F1
#
_entry.id   AF-A0A7V9M853-F1
#
_cell.length_a   1.000
_cell.length_b   1.000
_cell.length_c   1.000
_cell.angle_alpha   90.00
_cell.angle_beta   90.00
_cell.angle_gamma   90.00
#
_symmetry.space_group_name_H-M   'P 1'
#
loop_
_entity.id
_entity.type
_entity.pdbx_description
1 polymer ?
#
loop_
_entity_poly.entity_id
_entity_poly.type
_entity_poly.pdbx_seq_one_letter_code
_entity_poly.pdbx_strand_id
1 'polypeptide(L)' 'MLQILVFFHFLVSLALIGLILMHSGRDTGMAGMGYVPQSQGGTHIVERNLSRLTIVVSTIFFINTVLLYRMLA' A
#
# COMPACT_ATOMS: atom_id res chain seq x y z
N MET A 1 1.18 -26.61 -3.63
CA MET A 1 1.01 -25.52 -2.64
C MET A 1 1.89 -24.30 -2.95
N LEU A 2 3.17 -24.49 -3.33
CA LEU A 2 4.11 -23.40 -3.61
C LEU A 2 3.60 -22.42 -4.67
N GLN A 3 3.05 -22.92 -5.79
CA GLN A 3 2.55 -22.08 -6.89
C GLN A 3 1.47 -21.09 -6.44
N ILE A 4 0.61 -21.51 -5.50
CA ILE A 4 -0.46 -20.67 -4.95
C ILE A 4 0.14 -19.54 -4.12
N LEU A 5 1.11 -19.84 -3.26
CA LEU A 5 1.80 -18.83 -2.45
C LEU A 5 2.57 -17.83 -3.31
N VAL A 6 3.24 -18.30 -4.37
CA VAL A 6 3.96 -17.44 -5.32
C VAL A 6 3.00 -16.54 -6.10
N PHE A 7 1.90 -17.07 -6.62
CA PHE A 7 0.89 -16.28 -7.32
C PHE A 7 0.24 -15.25 -6.38
N PHE A 8 -0.09 -15.65 -5.16
CA PHE A 8 -0.60 -14.74 -4.13
C PHE A 8 0.42 -13.65 -3.77
N HIS A 9 1.70 -14.01 -3.65
CA HIS A 9 2.78 -13.06 -3.40
C HIS A 9 2.89 -12.02 -4.50
N PHE A 10 2.84 -12.44 -5.76
CA PHE A 10 2.85 -11.55 -6.91
C PHE A 10 1.69 -10.53 -6.86
N LEU A 11 0.48 -10.99 -6.56
CA LEU A 11 -0.70 -10.14 -6.49
C LEU A 11 -0.63 -9.14 -5.32
N VAL A 12 -0.16 -9.58 -4.16
CA VAL A 12 0.07 -8.73 -2.98
C VAL A 12 1.15 -7.68 -3.27
N SER A 13 2.23 -8.05 -3.95
CA SER A 13 3.28 -7.10 -4.37
C SER A 13 2.73 -6.01 -5.28
N LEU A 14 1.94 -6.38 -6.29
CA LEU A 14 1.33 -5.41 -7.22
C LEU A 14 0.38 -4.46 -6.49
N ALA A 15 -0.44 -4.99 -5.58
CA ALA A 15 -1.32 -4.19 -4.74
C ALA A 15 -0.53 -3.23 -3.84
N LEU A 16 0.55 -3.69 -3.21
CA LEU A 16 1.38 -2.88 -2.34
C LEU A 16 2.07 -1.74 -3.10
N ILE A 17 2.60 -2.01 -4.30
CA ILE A 17 3.17 -0.99 -5.19
C ILE A 17 2.11 0.06 -5.52
N GLY A 18 0.91 -0.37 -5.93
CA GLY A 18 -0.21 0.54 -6.21
C GLY A 18 -0.54 1.44 -5.01
N LEU A 19 -0.67 0.86 -3.82
CA LEU A 19 -0.99 1.58 -2.58
C LEU A 19 0.08 2.61 -2.20
N ILE A 20 1.36 2.26 -2.38
CA ILE A 20 2.48 3.18 -2.12
C ILE A 20 2.48 4.32 -3.14
N LEU A 21 2.26 4.04 -4.41
CA LEU A 21 2.17 5.09 -5.44
C LEU A 21 1.00 6.04 -5.19
N MET A 22 -0.13 5.53 -4.67
CA MET A 22 -1.25 6.37 -4.26
C MET A 22 -0.91 7.34 -3.11
N HIS A 23 0.12 7.06 -2.29
CA HIS A 23 0.63 8.02 -1.30
C HIS A 23 1.43 9.15 -1.95
N SER A 24 2.12 8.91 -3.07
CA SER A 24 2.94 9.91 -3.78
C SER A 24 2.09 11.08 -4.31
N GLY A 25 0.85 10.82 -4.70
CA GLY A 25 -0.10 11.84 -5.17
C GLY A 25 -0.50 12.91 -4.14
N ARG A 26 -0.14 12.72 -2.86
CA ARG A 26 -0.43 13.64 -1.76
C ARG A 26 0.28 14.99 -1.91
N ASP A 27 1.53 14.98 -2.36
CA ASP A 27 2.39 16.17 -2.40
C ASP A 27 2.64 16.70 -3.83
N THR A 28 2.12 16.01 -4.85
CA THR A 28 2.28 16.41 -6.26
C THR A 28 1.09 17.28 -6.70
N GLY A 29 1.27 18.61 -6.77
CA GLY A 29 0.27 19.55 -7.27
C GLY A 29 0.19 20.86 -6.48
N MET A 30 -0.97 21.53 -6.49
CA MET A 30 -1.21 22.78 -5.73
C MET A 30 -1.06 22.61 -4.20
N ALA A 31 -1.31 21.40 -3.68
CA ALA A 31 -1.11 21.06 -2.26
C ALA A 31 0.37 21.14 -1.85
N GLY A 32 1.30 20.70 -2.72
CA GLY A 32 2.75 20.84 -2.51
C GLY A 32 3.26 22.28 -2.67
N MET A 33 2.47 23.18 -3.27
CA MET A 33 2.78 24.60 -3.42
C MET A 33 2.23 25.48 -2.28
N GLY A 34 1.76 24.88 -1.17
CA GLY A 34 1.22 25.60 -0.02
C GLY A 34 -0.25 26.03 -0.16
N TYR A 35 -0.94 25.58 -1.22
CA TYR A 35 -2.37 25.81 -1.39
C TYR A 35 -3.14 24.72 -0.60
N VAL A 36 -3.65 25.07 0.58
CA VAL A 36 -4.47 24.17 1.40
C VAL A 36 -5.94 24.45 1.09
N PRO A 37 -6.62 23.63 0.27
CA PRO A 37 -8.04 23.85 0.00
C PRO A 37 -8.85 23.73 1.30
N GLN A 38 -9.66 24.75 1.61
CA GLN A 38 -10.50 24.84 2.82
C GLN A 38 -11.51 23.69 3.00
N SER A 39 -11.64 22.78 2.01
CA SER A 39 -12.50 21.59 2.02
C SER A 39 -11.72 20.32 2.40
N GLN A 40 -11.13 20.31 3.60
CA GLN A 40 -10.23 19.23 4.06
C GLN A 40 -10.96 18.00 4.64
N GLY A 41 -12.29 18.06 4.80
CA GLY A 41 -13.04 17.08 5.58
C GLY A 41 -13.09 15.67 4.98
N GLY A 42 -13.22 15.54 3.65
CA GLY A 42 -13.32 14.25 2.97
C GLY A 42 -11.97 13.60 2.67
N THR A 43 -10.96 14.40 2.33
CA THR A 43 -9.64 13.91 1.91
C THR A 43 -8.85 13.31 3.08
N HIS A 44 -8.97 13.88 4.28
CA HIS A 44 -8.30 13.37 5.49
C HIS A 44 -8.80 11.97 5.92
N ILE A 45 -10.04 11.60 5.59
CA ILE A 45 -10.57 10.26 5.87
C ILE A 45 -9.95 9.26 4.88
N VAL A 46 -9.92 9.60 3.59
CA VAL A 46 -9.34 8.75 2.54
C VAL A 46 -7.85 8.50 2.80
N GLU A 47 -7.09 9.52 3.17
CA GLU A 47 -5.66 9.39 3.51
C GLU A 47 -5.43 8.39 4.66
N ARG A 48 -6.16 8.54 5.77
CA ARG A 48 -6.04 7.63 6.91
C ARG A 48 -6.43 6.20 6.56
N ASN A 49 -7.44 6.02 5.71
CA ASN A 49 -7.84 4.69 5.25
C ASN A 49 -6.77 4.07 4.33
N LEU A 50 -6.19 4.86 3.41
CA LEU A 50 -5.13 4.40 2.52
C LEU A 50 -3.89 3.95 3.31
N SER A 51 -3.51 4.70 4.35
CA SER A 51 -2.41 4.31 5.23
C SER A 51 -2.73 3.03 6.00
N ARG A 52 -3.94 2.88 6.56
CA ARG A 52 -4.36 1.64 7.24
C ARG A 52 -4.33 0.44 6.30
N LEU A 53 -4.86 0.60 5.09
CA LEU A 53 -4.88 -0.45 4.07
C LEU A 53 -3.43 -0.86 3.70
N THR A 54 -2.55 0.12 3.50
CA THR A 54 -1.13 -0.12 3.20
C THR A 54 -0.42 -0.89 4.32
N ILE A 55 -0.68 -0.54 5.59
CA ILE A 55 -0.12 -1.27 6.74
C ILE A 55 -0.58 -2.73 6.75
N VAL A 56 -1.88 -2.97 6.52
CA VAL A 56 -2.44 -4.33 6.47
C VAL A 56 -1.81 -5.14 5.33
N VAL A 57 -1.76 -4.59 4.12
CA VAL A 57 -1.21 -5.28 2.94
C VAL A 57 0.30 -5.50 3.07
N SER A 58 1.04 -4.53 3.63
CA SER A 58 2.48 -4.69 3.91
C SER A 58 2.75 -5.79 4.93
N THR A 59 1.88 -5.95 5.93
CA THR A 59 2.00 -7.02 6.93
C THR A 59 1.76 -8.38 6.29
N ILE A 60 0.73 -8.49 5.43
CA ILE A 60 0.44 -9.73 4.67
C ILE A 60 1.61 -10.08 3.74
N PHE A 61 2.16 -9.08 3.04
CA PHE A 61 3.34 -9.25 2.19
C PHE A 61 4.51 -9.83 2.98
N PHE A 62 4.84 -9.23 4.13
CA PHE A 62 5.95 -9.68 4.97
C PHE A 62 5.77 -11.12 5.47
N ILE A 63 4.58 -11.46 5.96
CA ILE A 63 4.27 -12.84 6.41
C ILE A 63 4.43 -13.83 5.25
N ASN A 64 3.94 -13.49 4.06
CA ASN A 64 4.05 -14.36 2.89
C ASN A 64 5.51 -14.51 2.40
N THR A 65 6.33 -13.45 2.50
CA THR A 65 7.78 -13.52 2.23
C THR A 65 8.48 -14.51 3.16
N VAL A 66 8.20 -14.45 4.46
CA VAL A 66 8.80 -15.36 5.45
C VAL A 66 8.36 -16.81 5.21
N LEU A 67 7.08 -17.03 4.88
CA LEU A 67 6.55 -18.34 4.51
C LEU A 67 7.24 -18.91 3.27
N LEU A 68 7.37 -18.12 2.21
CA LEU A 68 8.05 -18.53 0.98
C LEU A 68 9.53 -18.84 1.23
N TYR A 69 10.21 -18.00 2.01
CA TYR A 69 11.60 -18.25 2.39
C TYR A 69 11.76 -19.60 3.10
N ARG A 70 10.91 -19.89 4.09
CA ARG A 70 10.95 -21.15 4.84
C ARG A 70 10.57 -22.39 4.01
N MET A 71 9.74 -22.22 2.97
CA MET A 71 9.33 -23.34 2.10
C MET A 71 10.32 -23.62 0.97
N LEU A 72 11.17 -22.65 0.63
CA LEU A 72 12.16 -22.76 -0.45
C LEU A 72 13.59 -23.00 0.08
N ALA A 73 13.85 -22.72 1.36
CA ALA A 73 15.08 -23.08 2.08
C ALA A 73 15.08 -24.55 2.47
#